data_AF-A0AAW8IDH4-F1
#
_entry.id   AF-A0AAW8IDH4-F1
#
_cell.length_a   1.000
_cell.length_b   1.000
_cell.length_c   1.000
_cell.angle_alpha   90.00
_cell.angle_beta   90.00
_cell.angle_gamma   90.00
#
_symmetry.space_group_name_H-M   'P 1'
#
loop_
_entity.id
_entity.type
_entity.pdbx_description
1 polymer ?
#
loop_
_entity_poly.entity_id
_entity_poly.type
_entity_poly.pdbx_seq_one_letter_code
_entity_poly.pdbx_strand_id
1 'polypeptide(L)'
;MKNLKITALLAVLAFSPFYANVFPVTPASIVKKVAEAAKWKSETIDVGKIPQGKPKLIRFEFTNTSSQPIMIDKVAPSCGCTTADYTKTKILPGKTGFVEASYNAAAEGAFSKSITVTMSDNQNPKVLSFKGTVVK
;
A
#
# COMPACT_ATOMS: atom_id res chain seq x y z
N MET A 1 73.73 -55.79 17.71
CA MET A 1 74.87 -55.32 16.88
C MET A 1 74.39 -55.36 15.43
N LYS A 2 73.96 -54.27 14.80
CA LYS A 2 74.85 -53.29 14.15
C LYS A 2 73.98 -52.18 13.52
N ASN A 3 74.27 -50.92 13.89
CA ASN A 3 74.34 -49.69 13.08
C ASN A 3 73.24 -49.40 12.02
N LEU A 4 72.45 -48.31 12.19
CA LEU A 4 72.79 -46.92 11.81
C LEU A 4 72.81 -46.70 10.29
N LYS A 5 71.91 -45.84 9.79
CA LYS A 5 72.26 -44.67 8.95
C LYS A 5 71.06 -43.73 8.71
N ILE A 6 71.36 -42.46 8.90
CA ILE A 6 70.59 -41.22 8.73
C ILE A 6 70.68 -40.76 7.28
N THR A 7 69.62 -40.14 6.72
CA THR A 7 69.56 -39.05 5.71
C THR A 7 68.20 -39.11 4.98
N ALA A 8 67.53 -38.05 4.49
CA ALA A 8 67.69 -36.60 4.52
C ALA A 8 66.34 -35.96 4.09
N LEU A 9 66.14 -34.70 4.51
CA LEU A 9 65.27 -33.63 4.01
C LEU A 9 64.39 -33.87 2.76
N LEU A 10 63.11 -33.49 2.87
CA LEU A 10 62.39 -32.73 1.84
C LEU A 10 61.23 -31.95 2.48
N ALA A 11 61.37 -30.63 2.50
CA ALA A 11 60.36 -29.69 2.96
C ALA A 11 59.23 -29.59 1.92
N VAL A 12 57.98 -29.78 2.35
CA VAL A 12 56.79 -29.46 1.55
C VAL A 12 56.03 -28.36 2.27
N LEU A 13 56.10 -27.15 1.70
CA LEU A 13 55.30 -26.00 2.09
C LEU A 13 53.83 -26.28 1.76
N ALA A 14 53.05 -26.65 2.77
CA ALA A 14 51.61 -26.78 2.64
C ALA A 14 50.95 -25.39 2.76
N PHE A 15 50.54 -24.85 1.61
CA PHE A 15 49.63 -23.71 1.49
C PHE A 15 48.26 -24.11 2.09
N SER A 16 47.88 -23.57 3.24
CA SER A 16 46.53 -23.79 3.79
C SER A 16 45.51 -22.86 3.09
N PRO A 17 44.44 -23.37 2.48
CA PRO A 17 43.35 -22.49 2.06
C PRO A 17 42.56 -22.07 3.31
N PHE A 18 42.55 -20.76 3.55
CA PHE A 18 41.72 -20.10 4.55
C PHE A 18 40.25 -20.32 4.16
N TYR A 19 39.56 -21.20 4.88
CA TYR A 19 38.13 -21.44 4.70
C TYR A 19 37.36 -20.18 5.12
N ALA A 20 36.97 -19.36 4.16
CA ALA A 20 36.01 -18.29 4.37
C ALA A 20 34.62 -18.92 4.58
N ASN A 21 34.20 -19.03 5.84
CA ASN A 21 32.81 -19.33 6.19
C ASN A 21 31.93 -18.13 5.80
N VAL A 22 31.34 -18.21 4.61
CA VAL A 22 30.29 -17.31 4.16
C VAL A 22 28.99 -17.78 4.83
N PHE A 23 28.60 -17.14 5.93
CA PHE A 23 27.27 -17.36 6.50
C PHE A 23 26.23 -16.75 5.55
N PRO A 24 25.23 -17.52 5.07
CA PRO A 24 24.18 -16.98 4.24
C PRO A 24 23.28 -16.10 5.12
N VAL A 25 23.44 -14.78 5.02
CA VAL A 25 22.50 -13.83 5.62
C VAL A 25 21.35 -13.66 4.63
N THR A 26 20.29 -14.46 4.78
CA THR A 26 19.01 -14.20 4.11
C THR A 26 18.11 -13.37 5.02
N PRO A 27 17.98 -12.05 4.82
CA PRO A 27 16.80 -11.35 5.29
C PRO A 27 15.66 -11.66 4.31
N ALA A 28 14.96 -12.77 4.51
CA ALA A 28 13.63 -12.92 3.95
C ALA A 28 12.69 -12.01 4.76
N SER A 29 12.49 -10.78 4.28
CA SER A 29 11.49 -9.87 4.84
C SER A 29 10.11 -10.53 4.73
N ILE A 30 9.63 -11.12 5.82
CA ILE A 30 8.22 -11.47 5.97
C ILE A 30 7.46 -10.16 6.16
N VAL A 31 7.16 -9.48 5.05
CA VAL A 31 6.13 -8.46 5.05
C VAL A 31 4.82 -9.21 5.22
N LYS A 32 4.39 -9.39 6.48
CA LYS A 32 3.00 -9.76 6.77
C LYS A 32 2.13 -8.73 6.05
N LYS A 33 1.49 -9.15 4.95
CA LYS A 33 0.41 -8.39 4.32
C LYS A 33 -0.66 -8.23 5.38
N VAL A 34 -0.66 -7.08 6.07
CA VAL A 34 -1.73 -6.71 6.99
C VAL A 34 -3.00 -6.77 6.16
N ALA A 35 -3.87 -7.74 6.46
CA ALA A 35 -5.09 -7.93 5.71
C ALA A 35 -5.89 -6.63 5.82
N GLU A 36 -6.13 -6.00 4.67
CA GLU A 36 -6.85 -4.74 4.63
C GLU A 36 -8.29 -4.97 5.08
N ALA A 37 -8.67 -4.32 6.17
CA ALA A 37 -9.97 -4.54 6.80
C ALA A 37 -11.15 -3.91 6.06
N ALA A 38 -10.88 -2.93 5.21
CA ALA A 38 -11.86 -2.34 4.31
C ALA A 38 -11.62 -2.84 2.88
N LYS A 39 -12.49 -3.73 2.38
CA LYS A 39 -12.46 -4.17 0.99
C LYS A 39 -13.24 -3.20 0.12
N TRP A 40 -12.55 -2.39 -0.67
CA TRP A 40 -13.16 -1.43 -1.60
C TRP A 40 -13.69 -2.10 -2.85
N LYS A 41 -14.85 -1.65 -3.33
CA LYS A 41 -15.45 -2.07 -4.61
C LYS A 41 -14.66 -1.55 -5.81
N SER A 42 -14.16 -0.32 -5.68
CA SER A 42 -13.18 0.27 -6.59
C SER A 42 -12.32 1.27 -5.83
N GLU A 43 -11.04 1.34 -6.18
CA GLU A 43 -10.13 2.38 -5.69
C GLU A 43 -9.95 3.50 -6.73
N THR A 44 -10.43 3.31 -7.96
CA THR A 44 -10.39 4.32 -9.03
C THR A 44 -11.70 4.38 -9.79
N ILE A 45 -12.28 5.57 -9.91
CA ILE A 45 -13.51 5.79 -10.69
C ILE A 45 -13.21 6.75 -11.85
N ASP A 46 -13.49 6.32 -13.07
CA ASP A 46 -13.54 7.21 -14.23
C ASP A 46 -14.98 7.73 -14.39
N VAL A 47 -15.17 9.04 -14.28
CA VAL A 47 -16.48 9.67 -14.42
C VAL A 47 -16.78 10.10 -15.87
N GLY A 48 -15.86 9.84 -16.80
CA GLY A 48 -15.97 10.24 -18.18
C GLY A 48 -15.99 11.77 -18.33
N LYS A 49 -16.96 12.27 -19.10
CA LYS A 49 -17.14 13.70 -19.34
C LYS A 49 -18.09 14.30 -18.31
N ILE A 50 -17.68 15.40 -17.67
CA ILE A 50 -18.53 16.15 -16.74
C ILE A 50 -18.62 17.63 -17.14
N PRO A 51 -19.77 18.29 -16.96
CA PRO A 51 -19.91 19.71 -17.24
C PRO A 51 -19.17 20.57 -16.20
N GLN A 52 -18.55 21.66 -16.65
CA GLN A 52 -17.93 22.66 -15.77
C GLN A 52 -18.98 23.32 -14.86
N GLY A 53 -18.60 23.67 -13.62
CA GLY A 53 -19.44 24.41 -12.69
C GLY A 53 -20.62 23.65 -12.10
N LYS A 54 -20.82 22.37 -12.47
CA LYS A 54 -21.83 21.49 -11.87
C LYS A 54 -21.15 20.42 -11.01
N PRO A 55 -21.49 20.33 -9.71
CA PRO A 55 -20.93 19.29 -8.86
C PRO A 55 -21.23 17.89 -9.39
N LYS A 56 -20.19 17.06 -9.48
CA LYS A 56 -20.30 15.62 -9.75
C LYS A 56 -20.10 14.86 -8.44
N LEU A 57 -21.06 14.00 -8.10
CA LEU A 57 -20.94 13.04 -7.01
C LEU A 57 -20.21 11.77 -7.48
N ILE A 58 -19.22 11.32 -6.71
CA ILE A 58 -18.42 10.12 -6.94
C ILE A 58 -18.41 9.30 -5.66
N ARG A 59 -19.10 8.16 -5.66
CA ARG A 59 -19.22 7.30 -4.47
C ARG A 59 -18.30 6.09 -4.55
N PHE A 60 -17.47 5.93 -3.54
CA PHE A 60 -16.67 4.75 -3.26
C PHE A 60 -17.33 3.93 -2.17
N GLU A 61 -17.63 2.67 -2.47
CA GLU A 61 -18.23 1.72 -1.53
C GLU A 61 -17.17 0.74 -1.05
N PHE A 62 -17.23 0.36 0.23
CA PHE A 62 -16.39 -0.69 0.79
C PHE A 62 -17.19 -1.59 1.72
N THR A 63 -16.66 -2.77 1.99
CA THR A 63 -17.18 -3.72 2.98
C THR A 63 -16.15 -3.92 4.09
N ASN A 64 -16.59 -3.92 5.34
CA ASN A 64 -15.74 -4.34 6.45
C ASN A 64 -15.53 -5.86 6.40
N THR A 65 -14.31 -6.29 6.11
CA THR A 65 -13.90 -7.71 6.07
C THR A 65 -13.14 -8.16 7.32
N SER A 66 -13.01 -7.30 8.33
CA SER A 66 -12.44 -7.65 9.63
C SER A 66 -13.46 -8.32 10.56
N SER A 67 -12.97 -8.83 11.68
CA SER A 67 -13.80 -9.41 12.76
C SER A 67 -14.30 -8.37 13.77
N GLN A 68 -13.93 -7.09 13.62
CA GLN A 68 -14.29 -6.02 14.55
C GLN A 68 -15.01 -4.87 13.84
N PRO A 69 -15.82 -4.05 14.53
CA PRO A 69 -16.36 -2.84 13.95
C PRO A 69 -15.25 -1.85 13.58
N ILE A 70 -15.32 -1.26 12.39
CA ILE A 70 -14.36 -0.25 11.91
C ILE A 70 -15.06 1.10 11.73
N MET A 71 -14.31 2.20 11.75
CA MET A 71 -14.83 3.54 11.51
C MET A 71 -13.87 4.34 10.62
N ILE A 72 -14.42 5.30 9.89
CA ILE A 72 -13.64 6.28 9.13
C ILE A 72 -13.27 7.43 10.08
N ASP A 73 -11.99 7.60 10.36
CA ASP A 73 -11.47 8.66 11.23
C ASP A 73 -11.34 9.98 10.49
N LYS A 74 -10.82 9.92 9.26
CA LYS A 74 -10.54 11.11 8.46
C LYS A 74 -10.73 10.84 6.97
N VAL A 75 -11.31 11.82 6.28
CA VAL A 75 -11.36 11.88 4.82
C VAL A 75 -10.79 13.22 4.37
N ALA A 76 -9.74 13.17 3.54
CA ALA A 76 -9.01 14.35 3.08
C ALA A 76 -8.94 14.37 1.54
N PRO A 77 -9.73 15.22 0.87
CA PRO A 77 -9.60 15.44 -0.57
C PRO A 77 -8.29 16.14 -0.93
N SER A 78 -7.78 15.91 -2.14
CA SER A 78 -6.52 16.53 -2.61
C SER A 78 -6.65 17.97 -3.12
N CYS A 79 -7.87 18.51 -3.26
CA CYS A 79 -8.11 19.92 -3.61
C CYS A 79 -9.31 20.51 -2.86
N GLY A 80 -9.29 21.83 -2.65
CA GLY A 80 -10.45 22.57 -2.11
C GLY A 80 -11.68 22.60 -3.03
N CYS A 81 -11.52 22.18 -4.29
CA CYS A 81 -12.61 21.98 -5.24
C CYS A 81 -13.44 20.70 -5.00
N THR A 82 -13.06 19.89 -4.02
CA THR A 82 -13.73 18.64 -3.68
C THR A 82 -14.15 18.67 -2.21
N THR A 83 -15.43 18.40 -1.96
CA THR A 83 -15.94 18.13 -0.61
C THR A 83 -16.17 16.62 -0.45
N ALA A 84 -16.18 16.14 0.78
CA ALA A 84 -16.37 14.72 1.06
C ALA A 84 -17.49 14.49 2.08
N ASP A 85 -18.37 13.55 1.76
CA ASP A 85 -19.29 12.92 2.71
C ASP A 85 -18.92 11.45 2.89
N TYR A 86 -19.26 10.87 4.04
CA TYR A 86 -18.91 9.47 4.34
C TYR A 86 -19.73 8.93 5.50
N THR A 87 -19.74 7.60 5.64
CA THR A 87 -20.38 6.92 6.77
C THR A 87 -19.73 7.32 8.10
N LYS A 88 -20.47 8.05 8.96
CA LYS A 88 -19.98 8.55 10.26
C LYS A 88 -20.13 7.56 11.42
N THR A 89 -20.89 6.49 11.21
CA THR A 89 -21.14 5.46 12.21
C THR A 89 -20.15 4.31 12.05
N LYS A 90 -20.01 3.49 13.10
CA LYS A 90 -19.24 2.24 13.01
C LYS A 90 -19.84 1.31 11.95
N ILE A 91 -18.98 0.69 11.15
CA ILE A 91 -19.30 -0.31 10.14
C ILE A 91 -19.00 -1.69 10.74
N LEU A 92 -20.04 -2.45 11.04
CA LEU A 92 -19.90 -3.80 11.61
C LEU A 92 -19.29 -4.80 10.61
N PRO A 93 -18.71 -5.92 11.07
CA PRO A 93 -18.24 -6.99 10.20
C PRO A 93 -19.27 -7.39 9.13
N GLY A 94 -18.82 -7.48 7.88
CA GLY A 94 -19.66 -7.81 6.72
C GLY A 94 -20.62 -6.71 6.27
N LYS A 95 -20.66 -5.54 6.94
CA LYS A 95 -21.48 -4.40 6.51
C LYS A 95 -20.69 -3.47 5.59
N THR A 96 -21.45 -2.69 4.82
CA THR A 96 -20.91 -1.73 3.86
C THR A 96 -20.88 -0.32 4.42
N GLY A 97 -19.89 0.44 3.98
CA GLY A 97 -19.77 1.87 4.20
C GLY A 97 -19.46 2.59 2.88
N PHE A 98 -19.46 3.91 2.91
CA PHE A 98 -19.16 4.73 1.75
C PHE A 98 -18.29 5.94 2.08
N VAL A 99 -17.58 6.41 1.06
CA VAL A 99 -16.98 7.74 0.95
C VAL A 99 -17.45 8.34 -0.37
N GLU A 100 -18.00 9.54 -0.35
CA GLU A 100 -18.52 10.26 -1.50
C GLU A 100 -17.78 11.58 -1.70
N ALA A 101 -17.16 11.74 -2.87
CA ALA A 101 -16.62 13.00 -3.34
C ALA A 101 -17.73 13.81 -4.01
N SER A 102 -17.85 15.09 -3.67
CA SER A 102 -18.55 16.07 -4.50
C SER A 102 -17.52 17.00 -5.11
N TYR A 103 -17.23 16.79 -6.39
CA TYR A 103 -16.22 17.52 -7.15
C TYR A 103 -16.86 18.60 -8.01
N ASN A 104 -16.45 19.85 -7.82
CA ASN A 104 -16.84 20.96 -8.68
C ASN A 104 -15.61 21.43 -9.49
N ALA A 105 -15.63 21.17 -10.80
CA ALA A 105 -14.52 21.49 -11.67
C ALA A 105 -14.43 23.00 -11.95
N ALA A 106 -13.28 23.58 -11.64
CA ALA A 106 -12.99 25.00 -11.89
C ALA A 106 -12.60 25.28 -13.35
N ALA A 107 -11.98 24.33 -14.05
CA ALA A 107 -11.46 24.48 -15.40
C ALA A 107 -11.76 23.26 -16.28
N GLU A 108 -11.82 23.49 -17.59
CA GLU A 108 -11.97 22.47 -18.63
C GLU A 108 -10.72 21.58 -18.77
N GLY A 109 -10.90 20.40 -19.38
CA GLY A 109 -9.81 19.48 -19.69
C GLY A 109 -9.74 18.24 -18.78
N ALA A 110 -8.72 17.43 -19.00
CA ALA A 110 -8.53 16.18 -18.26
C ALA A 110 -8.15 16.45 -16.80
N PHE A 111 -8.66 15.64 -15.88
CA PHE A 111 -8.31 15.71 -14.47
C PHE A 111 -8.10 14.32 -13.86
N SER A 112 -7.26 14.30 -12.83
CA SER A 112 -7.10 13.18 -11.90
C SER A 112 -7.00 13.76 -10.50
N LYS A 113 -7.84 13.29 -9.58
CA LYS A 113 -7.95 13.75 -8.20
C LYS A 113 -8.00 12.55 -7.27
N SER A 114 -7.74 12.80 -6.00
CA SER A 114 -7.67 11.75 -4.99
C SER A 114 -8.30 12.19 -3.68
N ILE A 115 -8.71 11.19 -2.89
CA ILE A 115 -9.21 11.31 -1.54
C ILE A 115 -8.44 10.32 -0.67
N THR A 116 -7.82 10.83 0.38
CA THR A 116 -7.14 10.01 1.37
C THR A 116 -8.11 9.70 2.51
N VAL A 117 -8.28 8.41 2.81
CA VAL A 117 -9.18 7.88 3.84
C VAL A 117 -8.34 7.18 4.91
N THR A 118 -8.50 7.61 6.16
CA THR A 118 -7.89 6.97 7.33
C THR A 118 -8.97 6.22 8.10
N MET A 119 -8.72 4.94 8.38
CA MET A 119 -9.62 4.06 9.14
C MET A 119 -9.08 3.84 10.55
N SER A 120 -9.98 3.59 11.50
CA SER A 120 -9.64 3.39 12.92
C SER A 120 -8.71 2.21 13.20
N ASP A 121 -8.69 1.22 12.32
CA ASP A 121 -7.97 -0.04 12.48
C ASP A 121 -6.66 -0.13 11.69
N ASN A 122 -6.40 0.87 10.83
CA ASN A 122 -5.22 0.91 9.99
C ASN A 122 -4.67 2.33 9.90
N GLN A 123 -3.47 2.51 10.46
CA GLN A 123 -2.75 3.79 10.40
C GLN A 123 -2.19 4.11 9.00
N ASN A 124 -2.17 3.14 8.07
CA ASN A 124 -1.83 3.38 6.67
C ASN A 124 -3.07 3.89 5.92
N PRO A 125 -3.11 5.17 5.50
CA PRO A 125 -4.28 5.71 4.81
C PRO A 125 -4.49 5.06 3.45
N LYS A 126 -5.75 4.82 3.09
CA LYS A 126 -6.13 4.41 1.73
C LYS A 126 -6.27 5.65 0.85
N VAL A 127 -5.67 5.62 -0.34
CA VAL A 127 -5.86 6.65 -1.36
C VAL A 127 -6.85 6.15 -2.41
N LEU A 128 -7.97 6.83 -2.56
CA LEU A 128 -8.97 6.61 -3.60
C LEU A 128 -8.81 7.67 -4.68
N SER A 129 -8.95 7.30 -5.94
CA SER A 129 -8.74 8.21 -7.07
C SER A 129 -9.98 8.33 -7.95
N PHE A 130 -10.18 9.49 -8.55
CA PHE A 130 -11.19 9.67 -9.58
C PHE A 130 -10.65 10.57 -10.69
N LYS A 131 -11.04 10.24 -11.93
CA LYS A 131 -10.54 10.90 -13.13
C LYS A 131 -11.66 11.13 -14.14
N GLY A 132 -11.40 12.02 -15.08
CA GLY A 132 -12.35 12.32 -16.16
C GLY A 132 -11.88 13.49 -17.01
N THR A 133 -12.80 14.06 -17.79
CA THR A 133 -12.58 15.25 -18.60
C THR A 133 -13.72 16.24 -18.37
N VAL A 134 -13.38 17.50 -18.11
CA VAL A 134 -14.35 18.58 -17.95
C VAL A 134 -14.64 19.19 -19.32
N VAL A 135 -15.91 19.35 -19.63
CA VAL A 135 -16.42 19.93 -20.89
C VAL A 135 -17.38 21.08 -20.60
N LYS A 136 -17.57 21.96 -21.59
CA LYS A 136 -18.62 23.00 -21.54
C LYS A 136 -20.02 22.41 -21.61
#